data_AF-A0A7K2PIT4-F1
#
_entry.id   AF-A0A7K2PIT4-F1
#
_cell.length_a   1.000
_cell.length_b   1.000
_cell.length_c   1.000
_cell.angle_alpha   90.00
_cell.angle_beta   90.00
_cell.angle_gamma   90.00
#
_symmetry.space_group_name_H-M   'P 1'
#
loop_
_entity.id
_entity.type
_entity.pdbx_description
1 polymer ?
#
loop_
_entity_poly.entity_id
_entity_poly.type
_entity_poly.pdbx_seq_one_letter_code
_entity_poly.pdbx_strand_id
1 'polypeptide(L)'
;MSPRQLQQPVFEVDGWAGNTVDDDGVEWWVTSEQGWAAAPPVRLTLTDRPERHGAFDAPSYRGPRVVTLEGLAIAPERAVREEAKDRLAAVLADGSILSPLVVTEPHRVRRALVRLTAETKIVDRKSGAFEFSLTMTAPDPLRYSYGLNSSTCPLPSSSGGVSFPLSFPLDFGSGSSGGRLLLENKGTVPTWPVWRISGPCVQPVISNTATGEELAFELTLQEGEFLLIDTDARSVLLQGTASRRATLLPGSDWFPLPPGATPVLFRARDYAPAARLTAEWRDAWL
;
A
#
# COMPACT_ATOMS: atom_id res chain seq x y z
N MET A 1 -4.74 -13.19 -24.10
CA MET A 1 -6.11 -12.69 -23.75
C MET A 1 -6.18 -12.67 -22.23
N SER A 2 -7.17 -12.06 -21.56
CA SER A 2 -7.29 -12.28 -20.11
C SER A 2 -7.68 -13.75 -19.87
N PRO A 3 -6.98 -14.49 -18.99
CA PRO A 3 -7.25 -15.91 -18.79
C PRO A 3 -8.68 -16.14 -18.31
N ARG A 4 -9.31 -17.23 -18.78
CA ARG A 4 -10.71 -17.50 -18.47
C ARG A 4 -10.83 -17.91 -17.01
N GLN A 5 -11.61 -17.20 -16.23
CA GLN A 5 -11.81 -17.50 -14.81
C GLN A 5 -12.60 -18.81 -14.60
N LEU A 6 -12.12 -19.66 -13.68
CA LEU A 6 -12.78 -20.90 -13.26
C LEU A 6 -13.56 -20.72 -11.96
N GLN A 7 -12.96 -20.09 -10.94
CA GLN A 7 -13.60 -19.80 -9.66
C GLN A 7 -13.02 -18.55 -8.97
N GLN A 8 -13.58 -18.15 -7.82
CA GLN A 8 -13.03 -17.10 -6.95
C GLN A 8 -12.52 -17.70 -5.63
N PRO A 9 -11.50 -17.09 -4.99
CA PRO A 9 -10.71 -15.95 -5.47
C PRO A 9 -9.75 -16.32 -6.61
N VAL A 10 -9.40 -15.37 -7.48
CA VAL A 10 -8.33 -15.55 -8.49
C VAL A 10 -7.02 -15.03 -7.91
N PHE A 11 -5.94 -15.80 -8.05
CA PHE A 11 -4.61 -15.45 -7.54
C PHE A 11 -3.68 -15.20 -8.71
N GLU A 12 -3.08 -14.02 -8.80
CA GLU A 12 -2.15 -13.65 -9.86
C GLU A 12 -0.80 -13.25 -9.25
N VAL A 13 0.27 -13.88 -9.71
CA VAL A 13 1.63 -13.55 -9.29
C VAL A 13 2.62 -13.93 -10.38
N ASP A 14 3.50 -12.99 -10.72
CA ASP A 14 4.62 -13.23 -11.66
C ASP A 14 4.21 -13.91 -12.98
N GLY A 15 3.08 -13.48 -13.55
CA GLY A 15 2.53 -14.03 -14.80
C GLY A 15 1.76 -15.35 -14.65
N TRP A 16 1.81 -16.01 -13.50
CA TRP A 16 0.96 -17.17 -13.20
C TRP A 16 -0.37 -16.74 -12.58
N ALA A 17 -1.44 -17.46 -12.94
CA ALA A 17 -2.79 -17.22 -12.44
C ALA A 17 -3.49 -18.51 -11.98
N GLY A 18 -3.76 -18.63 -10.68
CA GLY A 18 -4.57 -19.71 -10.10
C GLY A 18 -6.07 -19.44 -10.20
N ASN A 19 -6.88 -20.50 -10.28
CA ASN A 19 -8.32 -20.47 -10.51
C ASN A 19 -8.73 -19.93 -11.89
N THR A 20 -7.89 -20.18 -12.90
CA THR A 20 -8.09 -19.75 -14.29
C THR A 20 -7.67 -20.82 -15.29
N VAL A 21 -8.05 -20.64 -16.55
CA VAL A 21 -7.51 -21.34 -17.71
C VAL A 21 -6.51 -20.43 -18.40
N ASP A 22 -5.26 -20.90 -18.55
CA ASP A 22 -4.21 -20.15 -19.23
C ASP A 22 -4.34 -20.18 -20.77
N ASP A 23 -3.47 -19.44 -21.47
CA ASP A 23 -3.50 -19.32 -22.93
C ASP A 23 -3.18 -20.66 -23.65
N ASP A 24 -2.55 -21.63 -22.95
CA ASP A 24 -2.26 -22.98 -23.47
C ASP A 24 -3.39 -23.98 -23.15
N GLY A 25 -4.47 -23.53 -22.51
CA GLY A 25 -5.61 -24.36 -22.14
C GLY A 25 -5.42 -25.18 -20.87
N VAL A 26 -4.39 -24.89 -20.06
CA VAL A 26 -4.19 -25.55 -18.75
C VAL A 26 -5.16 -24.95 -17.74
N GLU A 27 -5.93 -25.80 -17.10
CA GLU A 27 -6.81 -25.42 -16.00
C GLU A 27 -6.04 -25.45 -14.68
N TRP A 28 -5.97 -24.30 -14.00
CA TRP A 28 -5.31 -24.15 -12.71
C TRP A 28 -6.34 -24.07 -11.59
N TRP A 29 -6.49 -25.13 -10.80
CA TRP A 29 -7.43 -25.20 -9.68
C TRP A 29 -6.70 -25.05 -8.36
N VAL A 30 -6.90 -23.95 -7.64
CA VAL A 30 -6.45 -23.81 -6.24
C VAL A 30 -7.51 -24.43 -5.34
N THR A 31 -7.17 -25.56 -4.72
CA THR A 31 -8.09 -26.33 -3.86
C THR A 31 -7.92 -26.01 -2.38
N SER A 32 -6.77 -25.47 -1.99
CA SER A 32 -6.43 -25.09 -0.62
C SER A 32 -5.70 -23.75 -0.66
N GLU A 33 -6.22 -22.78 0.10
CA GLU A 33 -5.55 -21.52 0.37
C GLU A 33 -5.36 -21.40 1.88
N GLN A 34 -4.13 -21.11 2.29
CA GLN A 34 -3.80 -20.79 3.67
C GLN A 34 -3.03 -19.47 3.73
N GLY A 35 -3.42 -18.64 4.70
CA GLY A 35 -2.63 -17.48 5.09
C GLY A 35 -2.83 -16.21 4.27
N TRP A 36 -3.64 -16.16 3.21
CA TRP A 36 -4.14 -14.92 2.60
C TRP A 36 -5.40 -14.39 3.31
N ALA A 37 -6.40 -15.24 3.56
CA ALA A 37 -7.62 -14.83 4.24
C ALA A 37 -7.42 -14.68 5.76
N ALA A 38 -6.55 -15.51 6.35
CA ALA A 38 -6.28 -15.57 7.78
C ALA A 38 -5.44 -14.39 8.30
N ALA A 39 -5.46 -14.15 9.61
CA ALA A 39 -4.57 -13.19 10.25
C ALA A 39 -3.12 -13.73 10.27
N PRO A 40 -2.11 -12.86 10.13
CA PRO A 40 -0.71 -13.28 10.21
C PRO A 40 -0.33 -13.64 11.65
N PRO A 41 0.71 -14.48 11.83
CA PRO A 41 1.14 -14.95 13.13
C PRO A 41 1.54 -13.78 14.05
N VAL A 42 1.40 -13.98 15.36
CA VAL A 42 1.82 -13.01 16.37
C VAL A 42 3.23 -13.37 16.85
N ARG A 43 4.12 -12.39 16.85
CA ARG A 43 5.41 -12.44 17.55
C ARG A 43 5.22 -11.81 18.92
N LEU A 44 5.18 -12.66 19.93
CA LEU A 44 5.07 -12.28 21.33
C LEU A 44 6.09 -13.10 22.12
N THR A 45 6.90 -12.41 22.92
CA THR A 45 7.82 -13.04 23.87
C THR A 45 7.39 -12.62 25.26
N LEU A 46 6.92 -13.58 26.06
CA LEU A 46 6.54 -13.37 27.45
C LEU A 46 7.63 -13.94 28.37
N THR A 47 7.92 -13.22 29.45
CA THR A 47 8.79 -13.71 30.52
C THR A 47 7.94 -14.03 31.74
N ASP A 48 7.99 -15.27 32.21
CA ASP A 48 7.21 -15.70 33.36
C ASP A 48 7.63 -14.99 34.65
N ARG A 49 6.67 -14.79 35.56
CA ARG A 49 6.94 -14.25 36.89
C ARG A 49 7.53 -15.36 37.78
N PRO A 50 8.71 -15.17 38.38
CA PRO A 50 9.40 -16.25 39.09
C PRO A 50 8.62 -16.90 40.24
N GLU A 51 7.82 -16.13 40.99
CA GLU A 51 7.12 -16.61 42.20
C GLU A 51 5.60 -16.31 42.18
N ARG A 52 5.04 -15.94 41.03
CA ARG A 52 3.60 -15.66 40.90
C ARG A 52 3.06 -16.23 39.60
N HIS A 53 1.77 -16.51 39.58
CA HIS A 53 1.10 -16.84 38.33
C HIS A 53 1.17 -15.68 37.33
N GLY A 54 1.30 -16.03 36.05
CA GLY A 54 1.34 -15.10 34.92
C GLY A 54 2.74 -14.68 34.49
N ALA A 55 2.78 -13.84 33.47
CA ALA A 55 4.00 -13.32 32.85
C ALA A 55 4.07 -11.79 32.93
N PHE A 56 5.23 -11.23 32.64
CA PHE A 56 5.39 -9.81 32.37
C PHE A 56 4.82 -9.48 30.99
N ASP A 57 4.01 -8.43 30.94
CA ASP A 57 3.44 -7.94 29.69
C ASP A 57 4.55 -7.37 28.78
N ALA A 58 4.42 -7.62 27.49
CA ALA A 58 5.36 -7.19 26.47
C ALA A 58 4.61 -6.85 25.18
N PRO A 59 5.05 -5.84 24.41
CA PRO A 59 4.45 -5.54 23.11
C PRO A 59 4.49 -6.77 22.20
N SER A 60 3.39 -7.00 21.47
CA SER A 60 3.32 -8.01 20.43
C SER A 60 3.30 -7.36 19.06
N TYR A 61 3.94 -8.01 18.09
CA TYR A 61 4.00 -7.54 16.71
C TYR A 61 3.51 -8.63 15.77
N ARG A 62 2.97 -8.25 14.62
CA ARG A 62 2.65 -9.23 13.57
C ARG A 62 3.95 -9.74 12.94
N GLY A 63 3.98 -11.04 12.67
CA GLY A 63 4.99 -11.66 11.83
C GLY A 63 4.65 -11.48 10.34
N PRO A 64 5.56 -11.91 9.45
CA PRO A 64 5.30 -11.86 8.01
C PRO A 64 4.09 -12.75 7.65
N ARG A 65 3.40 -12.39 6.57
CA ARG A 65 2.27 -13.17 6.06
C ARG A 65 2.78 -14.26 5.13
N VAL A 66 2.60 -15.51 5.50
CA VAL A 66 2.92 -16.67 4.65
C VAL A 66 1.64 -17.08 3.95
N VAL A 67 1.67 -17.17 2.62
CA VAL A 67 0.55 -17.62 1.79
C VAL A 67 0.94 -18.93 1.12
N THR A 68 0.17 -19.99 1.37
CA THR A 68 0.35 -21.29 0.73
C THR A 68 -0.86 -21.57 -0.15
N LEU A 69 -0.61 -21.74 -1.45
CA LEU A 69 -1.62 -22.12 -2.44
C LEU A 69 -1.32 -23.54 -2.89
N GLU A 70 -2.27 -24.45 -2.69
CA GLU A 70 -2.16 -25.83 -3.16
C GLU A 70 -3.32 -26.16 -4.08
N GLY A 71 -3.05 -27.00 -5.07
CA GLY A 71 -4.00 -27.21 -6.13
C GLY A 71 -3.65 -28.31 -7.11
N LEU A 72 -4.49 -28.40 -8.13
CA LEU A 72 -4.39 -29.32 -9.24
C LEU A 72 -4.32 -28.52 -10.55
N ALA A 73 -3.34 -28.82 -11.39
CA ALA A 73 -3.29 -28.35 -12.76
C ALA A 73 -3.71 -29.48 -13.70
N ILE A 74 -4.60 -29.20 -14.64
CA ILE A 74 -5.08 -30.15 -15.64
C ILE A 74 -4.74 -29.61 -17.02
N ALA A 75 -3.82 -30.29 -17.72
CA ALA A 75 -3.41 -29.90 -19.06
C ALA A 75 -4.12 -30.76 -20.12
N PRO A 76 -4.40 -30.21 -21.32
CA PRO A 76 -5.04 -30.94 -22.41
C PRO A 76 -4.13 -32.04 -22.99
N GLU A 77 -2.81 -31.82 -22.97
CA GLU A 77 -1.81 -32.73 -23.52
C GLU A 77 -0.59 -32.88 -22.60
N ARG A 78 0.14 -33.99 -22.77
CA ARG A 78 1.32 -34.28 -21.95
C ARG A 78 2.46 -33.28 -22.16
N ALA A 79 2.69 -32.81 -23.38
CA ALA A 79 3.75 -31.82 -23.66
C ALA A 79 3.46 -30.50 -22.94
N VAL A 80 2.24 -29.96 -23.13
CA VAL A 80 1.73 -28.77 -22.43
C VAL A 80 1.83 -28.93 -20.92
N ARG A 81 1.57 -30.13 -20.40
CA ARG A 81 1.73 -30.42 -18.97
C ARG A 81 3.17 -30.21 -18.48
N GLU A 82 4.16 -30.71 -19.20
CA GLU A 82 5.56 -30.54 -18.78
C GLU A 82 6.00 -29.07 -18.90
N GLU A 83 5.60 -28.38 -19.96
CA GLU A 83 5.85 -26.94 -20.11
C GLU A 83 5.19 -26.11 -19.00
N ALA A 84 3.98 -26.47 -18.58
CA ALA A 84 3.29 -25.84 -17.46
C ALA A 84 4.02 -26.03 -16.13
N LYS A 85 4.68 -27.18 -15.92
CA LYS A 85 5.52 -27.41 -14.74
C LYS A 85 6.77 -26.52 -14.77
N ASP A 86 7.42 -26.40 -15.92
CA ASP A 86 8.59 -25.54 -16.08
C ASP A 86 8.22 -24.07 -15.83
N ARG A 87 7.07 -23.62 -16.36
CA ARG A 87 6.54 -22.28 -16.08
C ARG A 87 6.24 -22.06 -14.61
N LEU A 88 5.57 -23.02 -13.95
CA LEU A 88 5.26 -22.92 -12.52
C LEU A 88 6.53 -22.91 -11.67
N ALA A 89 7.54 -23.72 -12.01
CA ALA A 89 8.82 -23.76 -11.32
C ALA A 89 9.60 -22.43 -11.45
N ALA A 90 9.36 -21.67 -12.53
CA ALA A 90 9.96 -20.37 -12.75
C ALA A 90 9.23 -19.20 -12.04
N VAL A 91 8.02 -19.42 -11.49
CA VAL A 91 7.28 -18.39 -10.76
C VAL A 91 8.07 -17.93 -9.55
N LEU A 92 8.32 -16.63 -9.46
CA LEU A 92 9.10 -16.00 -8.40
C LEU A 92 10.53 -16.54 -8.28
N ALA A 93 11.12 -16.98 -9.39
CA ALA A 93 12.47 -17.55 -9.41
C ALA A 93 13.56 -16.56 -8.91
N ASP A 94 13.37 -15.26 -9.14
CA ASP A 94 14.24 -14.23 -8.56
C ASP A 94 13.81 -13.88 -7.14
N GLY A 95 14.42 -14.57 -6.16
CA GLY A 95 14.16 -14.33 -4.73
C GLY A 95 14.69 -13.01 -4.19
N SER A 96 15.41 -12.20 -4.99
CA SER A 96 15.94 -10.89 -4.58
C SER A 96 14.92 -9.77 -4.68
N ILE A 97 13.85 -9.97 -5.45
CA ILE A 97 12.79 -8.98 -5.68
C ILE A 97 11.49 -9.40 -4.98
N LEU A 98 10.70 -8.41 -4.57
CA LEU A 98 9.32 -8.63 -4.15
C LEU A 98 8.39 -8.39 -5.32
N SER A 99 7.53 -9.37 -5.62
CA SER A 99 6.55 -9.28 -6.70
C SER A 99 5.14 -9.15 -6.12
N PRO A 100 4.23 -8.45 -6.81
CA PRO A 100 2.85 -8.34 -6.36
C PRO A 100 2.13 -9.67 -6.52
N LEU A 101 1.64 -10.23 -5.41
CA LEU A 101 0.51 -11.16 -5.42
C LEU A 101 -0.77 -10.32 -5.43
N VAL A 102 -1.55 -10.45 -6.49
CA VAL A 102 -2.88 -9.83 -6.63
C VAL A 102 -3.93 -10.90 -6.42
N VAL A 103 -4.88 -10.65 -5.54
CA VAL A 103 -5.98 -11.57 -5.26
C VAL A 103 -7.30 -10.87 -5.53
N THR A 104 -8.02 -11.40 -6.51
CA THR A 104 -9.38 -10.96 -6.85
C THR A 104 -10.37 -11.78 -6.03
N GLU A 105 -10.75 -11.23 -4.87
CA GLU A 105 -11.76 -11.78 -3.98
C GLU A 105 -13.17 -11.41 -4.48
N PRO A 106 -14.24 -12.08 -4.01
CA PRO A 106 -15.61 -11.77 -4.43
C PRO A 106 -16.06 -10.33 -4.19
N HIS A 107 -15.46 -9.65 -3.21
CA HIS A 107 -15.88 -8.35 -2.73
C HIS A 107 -14.86 -7.24 -2.99
N ARG A 108 -13.65 -7.56 -3.44
CA ARG A 108 -12.58 -6.60 -3.74
C ARG A 108 -11.35 -7.24 -4.38
N VAL A 109 -10.48 -6.39 -4.92
CA VAL A 109 -9.14 -6.79 -5.36
C VAL A 109 -8.10 -6.22 -4.41
N ARG A 110 -7.27 -7.08 -3.86
CA ARG A 110 -6.20 -6.72 -2.92
C ARG A 110 -4.85 -7.23 -3.43
N ARG A 111 -3.76 -6.63 -2.93
CA ARG A 111 -2.39 -7.03 -3.24
C ARG A 111 -1.51 -7.08 -1.99
N ALA A 112 -0.51 -7.95 -2.03
CA ALA A 112 0.63 -7.93 -1.12
C ALA A 112 1.92 -8.13 -1.92
N LEU A 113 3.03 -7.60 -1.43
CA LEU A 113 4.35 -7.83 -2.02
C LEU A 113 4.93 -9.11 -1.42
N VAL A 114 5.15 -10.12 -2.25
CA VAL A 114 5.59 -11.46 -1.84
C VAL A 114 6.90 -11.87 -2.52
N ARG A 115 7.56 -12.87 -1.95
CA ARG A 115 8.61 -13.65 -2.60
C ARG A 115 8.43 -15.13 -2.30
N LEU A 116 9.04 -16.00 -3.10
CA LEU A 116 9.08 -17.43 -2.84
C LEU A 116 9.91 -17.72 -1.58
N THR A 117 9.40 -18.59 -0.70
CA THR A 117 10.11 -18.95 0.55
C THR A 117 10.25 -20.43 0.81
N ALA A 118 9.58 -21.27 0.04
CA ALA A 118 9.80 -22.71 0.01
C ALA A 118 9.90 -23.20 -1.43
N GLU A 119 10.39 -24.43 -1.60
CA GLU A 119 10.35 -25.10 -2.91
C GLU A 119 8.92 -25.15 -3.46
N THR A 120 8.76 -24.87 -4.74
CA THR A 120 7.51 -25.15 -5.46
C THR A 120 7.39 -26.66 -5.62
N LYS A 121 6.44 -27.28 -4.91
CA LYS A 121 6.26 -28.73 -4.98
C LYS A 121 5.37 -29.06 -6.16
N ILE A 122 5.81 -30.02 -6.97
CA ILE A 122 5.07 -30.54 -8.12
C ILE A 122 5.03 -32.06 -7.98
N VAL A 123 3.82 -32.63 -7.94
CA VAL A 123 3.64 -34.08 -7.82
C VAL A 123 2.78 -34.56 -8.98
N ASP A 124 3.36 -35.42 -9.81
CA ASP A 124 2.64 -36.01 -10.93
C ASP A 124 1.46 -36.87 -10.46
N ARG A 125 0.30 -36.66 -11.08
CA ARG A 125 -0.84 -37.56 -10.99
C ARG A 125 -0.97 -38.36 -12.30
N LYS A 126 -1.83 -39.38 -12.29
CA LYS A 126 -2.14 -40.14 -13.51
C LYS A 126 -2.85 -39.21 -14.52
N SER A 127 -2.54 -39.39 -15.80
CA SER A 127 -3.15 -38.75 -16.99
C SER A 127 -3.35 -37.22 -16.91
N GLY A 128 -2.45 -36.46 -17.54
CA GLY A 128 -2.67 -35.04 -17.90
C GLY A 128 -2.63 -34.03 -16.75
N ALA A 129 -2.65 -34.47 -15.49
CA ALA A 129 -2.69 -33.61 -14.33
C ALA A 129 -1.46 -33.73 -13.42
N PHE A 130 -1.20 -32.68 -12.64
CA PHE A 130 -0.23 -32.66 -11.54
C PHE A 130 -0.73 -31.79 -10.40
N GLU A 131 -0.35 -32.15 -9.17
CA GLU A 131 -0.58 -31.32 -8.00
C GLU A 131 0.55 -30.32 -7.83
N PHE A 132 0.21 -29.13 -7.35
CA PHE A 132 1.17 -28.09 -7.03
C PHE A 132 0.99 -27.56 -5.61
N SER A 133 2.09 -27.09 -5.01
CA SER A 133 2.09 -26.27 -3.80
C SER A 133 3.06 -25.12 -3.98
N LEU A 134 2.55 -23.89 -3.87
CA LEU A 134 3.29 -22.64 -3.98
C LEU A 134 3.22 -21.93 -2.62
N THR A 135 4.36 -21.77 -1.96
CA THR A 135 4.45 -21.07 -0.66
C THR A 135 5.25 -19.79 -0.81
N MET A 136 4.58 -18.68 -0.54
CA MET A 136 5.10 -17.33 -0.68
C MET A 136 5.08 -16.64 0.67
N THR A 137 5.94 -15.64 0.88
CA THR A 137 5.91 -14.82 2.09
C THR A 137 5.94 -13.35 1.73
N ALA A 138 4.99 -12.61 2.28
CA ALA A 138 5.00 -11.16 2.33
C ALA A 138 5.71 -10.69 3.62
N PRO A 139 6.83 -9.96 3.51
CA PRO A 139 7.50 -9.37 4.67
C PRO A 139 6.59 -8.38 5.42
N ASP A 140 5.83 -7.58 4.67
CA ASP A 140 4.75 -6.76 5.20
C ASP A 140 3.50 -7.64 5.38
N PRO A 141 2.95 -7.76 6.60
CA PRO A 141 1.75 -8.57 6.85
C PRO A 141 0.48 -8.04 6.17
N LEU A 142 0.45 -6.77 5.75
CA LEU A 142 -0.76 -6.10 5.31
C LEU A 142 -1.18 -6.48 3.89
N ARG A 143 -2.49 -6.48 3.66
CA ARG A 143 -3.11 -6.60 2.34
C ARG A 143 -3.60 -5.23 1.93
N TYR A 144 -3.12 -4.73 0.80
CA TYR A 144 -3.45 -3.40 0.30
C TYR A 144 -4.51 -3.47 -0.79
N SER A 145 -5.27 -2.40 -0.99
CA SER A 145 -6.14 -2.25 -2.17
C SER A 145 -5.33 -2.31 -3.46
N TYR A 146 -5.90 -2.88 -4.52
CA TYR A 146 -5.27 -2.90 -5.84
C TYR A 146 -5.23 -1.51 -6.51
N GLY A 147 -6.26 -0.68 -6.30
CA GLY A 147 -6.28 0.71 -6.73
C GLY A 147 -5.39 1.59 -5.83
N LEU A 148 -4.62 2.49 -6.43
CA LEU A 148 -3.92 3.55 -5.69
C LEU A 148 -4.89 4.72 -5.53
N ASN A 149 -5.19 5.11 -4.30
CA ASN A 149 -5.97 6.31 -4.04
C ASN A 149 -5.05 7.53 -4.17
N SER A 150 -5.57 8.61 -4.74
CA SER A 150 -4.85 9.87 -4.88
C SER A 150 -5.78 11.04 -4.59
N SER A 151 -5.28 12.02 -3.85
CA SER A 151 -6.02 13.25 -3.55
C SER A 151 -5.07 14.43 -3.52
N THR A 152 -5.51 15.58 -4.02
CA THR A 152 -4.66 16.76 -4.15
C THR A 152 -5.37 18.03 -3.72
N CYS A 153 -4.61 18.95 -3.10
CA CYS A 153 -5.09 20.28 -2.76
C CYS A 153 -4.04 21.36 -3.08
N PRO A 154 -4.47 22.57 -3.45
CA PRO A 154 -3.60 23.73 -3.47
C PRO A 154 -3.34 24.25 -2.04
N LEU A 155 -2.43 25.20 -1.91
CA LEU A 155 -2.35 26.02 -0.69
C LEU A 155 -3.67 26.74 -0.42
N PRO A 156 -3.99 27.04 0.85
CA PRO A 156 -5.19 27.80 1.17
C PRO A 156 -5.08 29.21 0.59
N SER A 157 -6.10 29.64 -0.13
CA SER A 157 -6.26 31.01 -0.62
C SER A 157 -7.42 31.68 0.09
N SER A 158 -7.22 32.92 0.54
CA SER A 158 -8.30 33.78 0.99
C SER A 158 -8.75 34.67 -0.17
N SER A 159 -9.94 34.43 -0.73
CA SER A 159 -10.61 35.34 -1.66
C SER A 159 -11.63 36.17 -0.89
N GLY A 160 -11.15 37.13 -0.10
CA GLY A 160 -11.99 37.97 0.74
C GLY A 160 -11.23 39.16 1.32
N GLY A 161 -11.90 40.29 1.39
CA GLY A 161 -11.36 41.55 1.88
C GLY A 161 -12.16 42.73 1.33
N VAL A 162 -12.45 43.71 2.18
CA VAL A 162 -13.07 44.97 1.77
C VAL A 162 -11.97 45.98 1.42
N SER A 163 -12.01 46.53 0.21
CA SER A 163 -11.11 47.61 -0.22
C SER A 163 -11.77 48.96 0.04
N PHE A 164 -11.01 49.92 0.60
CA PHE A 164 -11.50 51.27 0.86
C PHE A 164 -11.28 52.19 -0.35
N PRO A 165 -12.19 53.15 -0.64
CA PRO A 165 -13.43 53.46 0.10
C PRO A 165 -14.59 52.49 -0.18
N LEU A 166 -15.39 52.19 0.84
CA LEU A 166 -16.46 51.18 0.80
C LEU A 166 -17.72 51.66 0.06
N SER A 167 -18.25 50.85 -0.85
CA SER A 167 -19.56 51.05 -1.49
C SER A 167 -20.51 49.89 -1.17
N PHE A 168 -21.76 50.19 -0.80
CA PHE A 168 -22.78 49.19 -0.48
C PHE A 168 -23.58 48.76 -1.72
N PRO A 169 -24.06 47.50 -1.80
CA PRO A 169 -23.95 46.44 -0.78
C PRO A 169 -22.55 45.82 -0.72
N LEU A 170 -22.05 45.58 0.51
CA LEU A 170 -20.74 45.00 0.73
C LEU A 170 -20.73 43.52 0.35
N ASP A 171 -19.80 43.14 -0.52
CA ASP A 171 -19.43 41.75 -0.78
C ASP A 171 -18.27 41.36 0.14
N PHE A 172 -18.52 40.41 1.05
CA PHE A 172 -17.51 39.93 2.01
C PHE A 172 -16.60 38.85 1.42
N GLY A 173 -16.77 38.52 0.13
CA GLY A 173 -16.05 37.44 -0.54
C GLY A 173 -16.51 36.05 -0.08
N SER A 174 -15.85 35.03 -0.62
CA SER A 174 -16.07 33.63 -0.23
C SER A 174 -14.99 33.19 0.76
N GLY A 175 -15.35 32.30 1.70
CA GLY A 175 -14.43 31.79 2.73
C GLY A 175 -13.18 31.11 2.14
N SER A 176 -12.15 30.89 2.96
CA SER A 176 -10.89 30.30 2.51
C SER A 176 -11.11 28.99 1.74
N SER A 177 -10.60 28.90 0.52
CA SER A 177 -10.63 27.68 -0.30
C SER A 177 -9.27 27.00 -0.31
N GLY A 178 -9.25 25.66 -0.31
CA GLY A 178 -8.01 24.88 -0.43
C GLY A 178 -7.31 24.62 0.90
N GLY A 179 -6.10 24.06 0.81
CA GLY A 179 -5.27 23.67 1.94
C GLY A 179 -5.79 22.47 2.73
N ARG A 180 -6.94 21.89 2.40
CA ARG A 180 -7.56 20.80 3.17
C ARG A 180 -7.78 19.56 2.32
N LEU A 181 -7.53 18.40 2.90
CA LEU A 181 -7.83 17.08 2.37
C LEU A 181 -8.60 16.29 3.42
N LEU A 182 -9.53 15.46 2.96
CA LEU A 182 -10.13 14.41 3.79
C LEU A 182 -9.76 13.08 3.14
N LEU A 183 -8.76 12.41 3.70
CA LEU A 183 -8.26 11.15 3.17
C LEU A 183 -8.98 10.00 3.84
N GLU A 184 -9.49 9.05 3.08
CA GLU A 184 -10.23 7.91 3.63
C GLU A 184 -9.42 6.62 3.43
N ASN A 185 -9.11 5.93 4.53
CA ASN A 185 -8.63 4.57 4.50
C ASN A 185 -9.82 3.62 4.77
N LYS A 186 -10.31 2.95 3.73
CA LYS A 186 -11.41 1.96 3.82
C LYS A 186 -10.97 0.62 4.44
N GLY A 187 -9.71 0.57 4.85
CA GLY A 187 -9.04 -0.51 5.54
C GLY A 187 -9.58 -0.84 6.92
N THR A 188 -8.96 -1.85 7.54
CA THR A 188 -9.18 -2.20 8.96
C THR A 188 -7.96 -1.92 9.83
N VAL A 189 -6.84 -1.53 9.22
CA VAL A 189 -5.61 -1.13 9.91
C VAL A 189 -5.06 0.17 9.33
N PRO A 190 -4.20 0.89 10.05
CA PRO A 190 -3.54 2.08 9.51
C PRO A 190 -2.74 1.77 8.24
N THR A 191 -2.66 2.75 7.34
CA THR A 191 -1.83 2.70 6.12
C THR A 191 -0.92 3.93 6.05
N TRP A 192 0.24 3.80 5.43
CA TRP A 192 1.24 4.86 5.36
C TRP A 192 1.20 5.54 3.98
N PRO A 193 0.82 6.82 3.89
CA PRO A 193 0.73 7.52 2.62
C PRO A 193 2.11 7.96 2.12
N VAL A 194 2.22 8.14 0.80
CA VAL A 194 3.31 8.88 0.16
C VAL A 194 2.79 10.27 -0.18
N TRP A 195 3.54 11.30 0.21
CA TRP A 195 3.21 12.69 -0.08
C TRP A 195 4.10 13.24 -1.17
N ARG A 196 3.53 14.06 -2.04
CA ARG A 196 4.24 14.85 -3.03
C ARG A 196 3.89 16.32 -2.85
N ILE A 197 4.88 17.14 -2.57
CA ILE A 197 4.74 18.60 -2.52
C ILE A 197 5.38 19.16 -3.78
N SER A 198 4.61 19.84 -4.62
CA SER A 198 5.12 20.50 -5.84
C SER A 198 5.29 22.00 -5.59
N GLY A 199 6.46 22.53 -5.95
CA GLY A 199 6.81 23.95 -5.80
C GLY A 199 6.21 24.84 -6.90
N PRO A 200 6.33 26.17 -6.76
CA PRO A 200 7.09 26.88 -5.72
C PRO A 200 6.43 26.80 -4.34
N CYS A 201 7.18 26.47 -3.30
CA CYS A 201 6.63 26.30 -1.95
C CYS A 201 7.70 26.55 -0.88
N VAL A 202 7.47 27.54 0.00
CA VAL A 202 8.40 27.93 1.07
C VAL A 202 7.95 27.34 2.40
N GLN A 203 8.84 26.60 3.06
CA GLN A 203 8.60 25.96 4.36
C GLN A 203 7.26 25.21 4.45
N PRO A 204 7.05 24.16 3.64
CA PRO A 204 5.79 23.42 3.65
C PRO A 204 5.56 22.69 4.96
N VAL A 205 4.28 22.58 5.35
CA VAL A 205 3.80 21.83 6.51
C VAL A 205 2.57 20.99 6.12
N ILE A 206 2.61 19.71 6.46
CA ILE A 206 1.47 18.79 6.35
C ILE A 206 1.05 18.41 7.76
N SER A 207 -0.18 18.65 8.16
CA SER A 207 -0.66 18.34 9.52
C SER A 207 -1.94 17.51 9.51
N ASN A 208 -1.98 16.46 10.33
CA ASN A 208 -3.21 15.76 10.69
C ASN A 208 -3.96 16.59 11.73
N THR A 209 -5.09 17.18 11.37
CA THR A 209 -5.81 18.10 12.27
C THR A 209 -6.62 17.37 13.35
N ALA A 210 -6.78 16.05 13.24
CA ALA A 210 -7.47 15.26 14.26
C ALA A 210 -6.55 14.93 15.46
N THR A 211 -5.27 14.67 15.21
CA THR A 211 -4.30 14.25 16.23
C THR A 211 -3.28 15.34 16.59
N GLY A 212 -3.08 16.32 15.70
CA GLY A 212 -2.06 17.37 15.86
C GLY A 212 -0.68 16.99 15.34
N GLU A 213 -0.49 15.76 14.82
CA GLU A 213 0.78 15.32 14.22
C GLU A 213 1.08 16.14 12.95
N GLU A 214 2.34 16.53 12.75
CA GLU A 214 2.75 17.30 11.58
C GLU A 214 4.12 16.92 11.02
N LEU A 215 4.28 17.11 9.71
CA LEU A 215 5.55 17.05 8.99
C LEU A 215 5.87 18.45 8.47
N ALA A 216 6.87 19.10 9.06
CA ALA A 216 7.27 20.46 8.71
C ALA A 216 8.70 20.48 8.16
N PHE A 217 8.93 21.22 7.07
CA PHE A 217 10.20 21.22 6.36
C PHE A 217 10.81 22.62 6.26
N GLU A 218 12.07 22.77 6.66
CA GLU A 218 12.88 23.97 6.50
C GLU A 218 13.61 23.95 5.14
N LEU A 219 12.83 24.11 4.06
CA LEU A 219 13.35 24.26 2.71
C LEU A 219 12.45 25.17 1.86
N THR A 220 12.93 25.50 0.66
CA THR A 220 12.14 26.14 -0.39
C THR A 220 12.22 25.30 -1.64
N LEU A 221 11.05 24.92 -2.18
CA LEU A 221 10.93 24.33 -3.51
C LEU A 221 10.75 25.44 -4.53
N GLN A 222 11.48 25.38 -5.63
CA GLN A 222 11.31 26.24 -6.79
C GLN A 222 10.19 25.72 -7.71
N GLU A 223 9.83 26.52 -8.71
CA GLU A 223 8.92 26.08 -9.77
C GLU A 223 9.51 24.86 -10.51
N GLY A 224 8.67 23.83 -10.72
CA GLY A 224 9.09 22.56 -11.34
C GLY A 224 9.78 21.57 -10.40
N GLU A 225 10.12 21.97 -9.18
CA GLU A 225 10.65 21.05 -8.16
C GLU A 225 9.53 20.37 -7.37
N PHE A 226 9.80 19.15 -6.91
CA PHE A 226 8.93 18.44 -5.99
C PHE A 226 9.72 17.72 -4.89
N LEU A 227 9.08 17.65 -3.73
CA LEU A 227 9.50 16.83 -2.60
C LEU A 227 8.62 15.59 -2.54
N LEU A 228 9.24 14.40 -2.54
CA LEU A 228 8.58 13.12 -2.32
C LEU A 228 8.87 12.66 -0.89
N ILE A 229 7.82 12.35 -0.13
CA ILE A 229 7.89 12.01 1.28
C ILE A 229 7.22 10.65 1.47
N ASP A 230 8.00 9.62 1.78
CA ASP A 230 7.51 8.29 2.10
C ASP A 230 7.43 8.16 3.63
N THR A 231 6.22 8.01 4.16
CA THR A 231 5.99 7.98 5.61
C THR A 231 6.32 6.65 6.27
N ASP A 232 6.31 5.55 5.51
CA ASP A 232 6.69 4.22 6.00
C ASP A 232 8.22 4.08 6.02
N ALA A 233 8.86 4.37 4.88
CA ALA A 233 10.32 4.34 4.75
C ALA A 233 11.01 5.52 5.46
N ARG A 234 10.23 6.49 5.96
CA ARG A 234 10.68 7.73 6.60
C ARG A 234 11.70 8.50 5.76
N SER A 235 11.45 8.56 4.45
CA SER A 235 12.34 9.17 3.47
C SER A 235 11.78 10.50 2.95
N VAL A 236 12.68 11.41 2.56
CA VAL A 236 12.35 12.72 2.01
C VAL A 236 13.30 12.98 0.85
N LEU A 237 12.80 12.98 -0.38
CA LEU A 237 13.60 13.01 -1.60
C LEU A 237 13.18 14.19 -2.50
N LEU A 238 14.13 15.06 -2.84
CA LEU A 238 13.97 16.08 -3.86
C LEU A 238 14.12 15.44 -5.25
N GLN A 239 13.17 15.71 -6.15
CA GLN A 239 13.10 15.11 -7.49
C GLN A 239 13.21 13.57 -7.46
N GLY A 240 12.76 12.93 -6.37
CA GLY A 240 12.78 11.47 -6.19
C GLY A 240 14.15 10.83 -5.99
N THR A 241 15.24 11.60 -5.85
CA THR A 241 16.61 11.05 -5.79
C THR A 241 17.46 11.63 -4.67
N ALA A 242 17.50 12.95 -4.52
CA ALA A 242 18.38 13.61 -3.57
C ALA A 242 17.73 13.71 -2.19
N SER A 243 18.35 13.12 -1.16
CA SER A 243 17.82 13.21 0.20
C SER A 243 17.75 14.66 0.68
N ARG A 244 16.60 15.02 1.24
CA ARG A 244 16.33 16.26 2.00
C ARG A 244 15.83 15.94 3.40
N ARG A 245 16.13 14.74 3.91
CA ARG A 245 15.69 14.32 5.25
C ARG A 245 16.14 15.30 6.35
N ALA A 246 17.31 15.90 6.19
CA ALA A 246 17.88 16.87 7.13
C ALA A 246 17.10 18.19 7.22
N THR A 247 16.19 18.48 6.27
CA THR A 247 15.36 19.69 6.32
C THR A 247 14.09 19.49 7.15
N LEU A 248 13.81 18.28 7.64
CA LEU A 248 12.66 18.06 8.52
C LEU A 248 12.91 18.75 9.87
N LEU A 249 11.96 19.59 10.31
CA LEU A 249 12.08 20.31 11.58
C LEU A 249 11.95 19.39 12.80
N PRO A 250 12.67 19.70 13.91
CA PRO A 250 12.46 19.03 15.19
C PRO A 250 11.00 19.12 15.64
N GLY A 251 10.44 18.01 16.14
CA GLY A 251 9.03 17.93 16.54
C GLY A 251 8.08 17.47 15.43
N SER A 252 8.59 17.20 14.22
CA SER A 252 7.77 16.55 13.18
C SER A 252 7.54 15.07 13.49
N ASP A 253 6.30 14.63 13.37
CA ASP A 253 5.83 13.28 13.64
C ASP A 253 5.34 12.61 12.36
N TRP A 254 5.87 11.41 12.10
CA TRP A 254 5.40 10.57 11.00
C TRP A 254 4.09 9.90 11.38
N PHE A 255 3.01 10.27 10.70
CA PHE A 255 1.68 9.76 11.01
C PHE A 255 1.12 8.88 9.88
N PRO A 256 0.45 7.76 10.21
CA PRO A 256 -0.31 6.97 9.25
C PRO A 256 -1.71 7.54 9.05
N LEU A 257 -2.45 6.98 8.08
CA LEU A 257 -3.90 7.15 7.94
C LEU A 257 -4.60 5.99 8.67
N PRO A 258 -5.17 6.21 9.87
CA PRO A 258 -5.98 5.18 10.54
C PRO A 258 -7.22 4.80 9.69
N PRO A 259 -7.87 3.65 9.98
CA PRO A 259 -9.15 3.31 9.37
C PRO A 259 -10.17 4.46 9.49
N GLY A 260 -10.86 4.76 8.40
CA GLY A 260 -11.80 5.87 8.30
C GLY A 260 -11.15 7.15 7.74
N ALA A 261 -11.77 8.28 8.05
CA ALA A 261 -11.39 9.58 7.48
C ALA A 261 -10.34 10.30 8.33
N THR A 262 -9.29 10.80 7.68
CA THR A 262 -8.20 11.58 8.27
C THR A 262 -8.21 12.99 7.66
N PRO A 263 -8.55 14.04 8.45
CA PRO A 263 -8.49 15.41 7.97
C PRO A 263 -7.04 15.92 7.98
N VAL A 264 -6.58 16.39 6.83
CA VAL A 264 -5.21 16.87 6.62
C VAL A 264 -5.23 18.32 6.16
N LEU A 265 -4.33 19.11 6.71
CA LEU A 265 -4.13 20.51 6.36
C LEU A 265 -2.72 20.71 5.77
N PHE A 266 -2.66 21.35 4.60
CA PHE A 266 -1.46 21.77 3.92
C PHE A 266 -1.26 23.28 4.09
N ARG A 267 -0.08 23.68 4.56
CA ARG A 267 0.32 25.07 4.75
C ARG A 267 1.73 25.29 4.20
N ALA A 268 2.04 26.54 3.94
CA ALA A 268 3.38 27.04 3.62
C ALA A 268 3.52 28.42 4.24
N ARG A 269 4.76 28.93 4.33
CA ARG A 269 5.03 30.29 4.82
C ARG A 269 4.38 31.34 3.92
N ASP A 270 4.56 31.18 2.61
CA ASP A 270 4.08 32.11 1.59
C ASP A 270 3.06 31.45 0.68
N TYR A 271 2.04 32.20 0.27
CA TYR A 271 1.07 31.72 -0.71
C TYR A 271 1.70 31.66 -2.10
N ALA A 272 1.57 30.50 -2.74
CA ALA A 272 1.93 30.30 -4.14
C ALA A 272 0.79 29.56 -4.87
N PRO A 273 0.21 30.13 -5.93
CA PRO A 273 -0.94 29.54 -6.62
C PRO A 273 -0.62 28.26 -7.38
N ALA A 274 0.67 27.96 -7.61
CA ALA A 274 1.14 26.72 -8.25
C ALA A 274 1.53 25.62 -7.25
N ALA A 275 1.65 25.93 -5.94
CA ALA A 275 1.98 24.94 -4.93
C ALA A 275 0.86 23.90 -4.78
N ARG A 276 1.21 22.62 -4.77
CA ARG A 276 0.24 21.51 -4.61
C ARG A 276 0.77 20.49 -3.63
N LEU A 277 -0.11 19.98 -2.76
CA LEU A 277 0.10 18.75 -2.04
C LEU A 277 -0.71 17.64 -2.71
N THR A 278 -0.09 16.50 -2.97
CA THR A 278 -0.75 15.27 -3.40
C THR A 278 -0.43 14.17 -2.40
N ALA A 279 -1.48 13.46 -1.98
CA ALA A 279 -1.38 12.27 -1.14
C ALA A 279 -1.70 11.05 -1.97
N GLU A 280 -0.86 10.03 -1.91
CA GLU A 280 -1.11 8.73 -2.52
C GLU A 280 -1.09 7.65 -1.44
N TRP A 281 -2.10 6.80 -1.41
CA TRP A 281 -2.18 5.71 -0.43
C TRP A 281 -2.96 4.52 -0.96
N ARG A 282 -2.79 3.38 -0.30
CA ARG A 282 -3.62 2.20 -0.52
C ARG A 282 -4.35 1.88 0.77
N ASP A 283 -5.66 1.66 0.70
CA ASP A 283 -6.42 1.12 1.82
C ASP A 283 -5.79 -0.19 2.31
N ALA A 284 -5.68 -0.39 3.62
CA ALA A 284 -4.94 -1.51 4.20
C ALA A 284 -5.80 -2.38 5.13
N TRP A 285 -5.70 -3.70 4.97
CA TRP A 285 -6.32 -4.70 5.84
C TRP A 285 -5.26 -5.57 6.47
N LEU A 286 -5.49 -5.98 7.72
CA LEU A 286 -4.59 -6.93 8.36
C LEU A 286 -4.56 -8.22 7.57
#